data_AF-A0A420YPI5-F1
#
_entry.id   AF-A0A420YPI5-F1
#
_cell.length_a   1.000
_cell.length_b   1.000
_cell.length_c   1.000
_cell.angle_alpha   90.00
_cell.angle_beta   90.00
_cell.angle_gamma   90.00
#
_symmetry.space_group_name_H-M   'P 1'
#
loop_
_entity.id
_entity.type
_entity.pdbx_description
1 polymer ?
#
loop_
_entity_poly.entity_id
_entity_poly.type
_entity_poly.pdbx_seq_one_letter_code
_entity_poly.pdbx_strand_id
1 'polypeptide(L)' 'MGAYVMNPKVRIWIRVVLIIVFLIMLIKGHQMVGKPGVATMLVALVGLLAILWDYNRPYSNS' A
#
# COMPACT_ATOMS: atom_id res chain seq x y z
N MET A 1 19.57 -20.19 8.03
CA MET A 1 18.97 -19.22 7.09
C MET A 1 18.98 -17.85 7.75
N GLY A 2 19.84 -16.94 7.30
CA GLY A 2 19.94 -15.60 7.88
C GLY A 2 18.73 -14.77 7.51
N ALA A 3 17.95 -14.31 8.49
CA ALA A 3 16.91 -13.33 8.24
C ALA A 3 17.57 -12.03 7.74
N TYR A 4 17.32 -11.66 6.48
CA TYR A 4 17.73 -10.36 5.97
C TYR A 4 16.99 -9.29 6.78
N VAL A 5 17.68 -8.71 7.76
CA VAL A 5 17.17 -7.58 8.55
C VAL A 5 17.16 -6.37 7.62
N MET A 6 16.01 -6.14 6.97
CA MET A 6 15.83 -5.00 6.10
C MET A 6 16.02 -3.71 6.91
N ASN A 7 16.92 -2.85 6.45
CA ASN A 7 17.21 -1.59 7.12
C ASN A 7 15.89 -0.81 7.37
N PRO A 8 15.60 -0.40 8.62
CA PRO A 8 14.35 0.27 8.97
C PRO A 8 14.05 1.49 8.09
N LYS A 9 15.09 2.24 7.69
CA LYS A 9 14.95 3.39 6.78
C LYS A 9 14.47 2.95 5.41
N VAL A 10 15.04 1.88 4.86
CA VAL A 10 14.66 1.33 3.55
C VAL A 10 13.23 0.81 3.58
N ARG A 11 12.82 0.14 4.66
CA ARG A 11 11.43 -0.32 4.83
C ARG A 11 10.44 0.85 4.81
N ILE A 12 10.76 1.96 5.48
CA ILE A 12 9.93 3.17 5.48
C ILE A 12 9.82 3.73 4.05
N TRP A 13 10.93 3.87 3.34
CA TRP A 13 10.94 4.38 1.96
C TRP A 13 10.10 3.52 1.01
N ILE A 14 10.17 2.19 1.13
CA ILE A 14 9.34 1.30 0.32
C ILE A 14 7.85 1.53 0.60
N ARG A 15 7.46 1.65 1.86
CA ARG A 15 6.06 1.94 2.23
C ARG A 15 5.60 3.28 1.63
N VAL A 16 6.41 4.33 1.72
CA VAL A 16 6.11 5.65 1.14
C VAL A 16 5.91 5.56 -0.37
N VAL A 17 6.83 4.89 -1.08
CA VAL A 17 6.72 4.71 -2.54
C VAL A 17 5.46 3.95 -2.92
N LEU A 18 5.15 2.86 -2.20
CA LEU A 18 3.94 2.07 -2.46
C LEU A 18 2.65 2.88 -2.20
N ILE A 19 2.61 3.70 -1.14
CA ILE A 19 1.48 4.60 -0.89
C ILE A 19 1.28 5.54 -2.08
N ILE A 20 2.35 6.16 -2.58
CA ILE A 20 2.28 7.06 -3.75
C ILE A 20 1.73 6.31 -4.97
N VAL A 21 2.22 5.09 -5.24
CA VAL A 21 1.73 4.26 -6.35
C VAL A 21 0.24 3.97 -6.22
N PHE A 22 -0.23 3.55 -5.04
CA PHE A 22 -1.65 3.26 -4.84
C PHE A 22 -2.54 4.52 -4.92
N LEU A 23 -2.05 5.68 -4.48
CA LEU A 23 -2.76 6.95 -4.66
C LEU A 23 -2.88 7.33 -6.15
N ILE A 24 -1.82 7.13 -6.94
CA ILE A 24 -1.86 7.32 -8.40
C ILE A 24 -2.87 6.36 -9.04
N MET A 25 -2.88 5.08 -8.63
CA MET A 25 -3.88 4.11 -9.10
C MET A 25 -5.31 4.54 -8.76
N LEU A 26 -5.55 5.12 -7.58
CA LEU A 26 -6.86 5.63 -7.19
C LEU A 26 -7.32 6.77 -8.12
N ILE A 27 -6.43 7.73 -8.40
CA ILE A 27 -6.71 8.85 -9.31
C ILE A 27 -6.98 8.34 -10.73
N LYS A 28 -6.18 7.39 -11.21
CA LYS A 28 -6.35 6.79 -12.55
C LYS A 28 -7.63 5.97 -12.64
N GLY A 29 -7.95 5.18 -11.63
CA GLY A 29 -9.20 4.42 -11.55
C GLY A 29 -10.41 5.36 -11.58
N HIS A 30 -10.33 6.53 -10.95
CA HIS A 30 -11.38 7.56 -10.98
C HIS A 30 -11.60 8.17 -12.37
N GLN A 31 -10.55 8.23 -13.19
CA GLN A 31 -10.66 8.69 -14.57
C GLN A 31 -11.24 7.63 -15.52
N MET A 32 -11.41 6.38 -15.07
CA MET A 32 -11.95 5.28 -15.88
C MET A 32 -13.45 5.09 -15.63
N VAL A 33 -14.22 4.83 -16.68
CA VAL A 33 -15.66 4.57 -16.57
C VAL A 33 -15.93 3.08 -16.40
N GLY A 34 -16.81 2.75 -15.45
CA GLY A 34 -17.38 1.42 -15.29
C GLY A 34 -16.54 0.45 -14.45
N LYS A 35 -16.83 -0.85 -14.60
CA LYS A 35 -16.24 -1.95 -13.83
C LYS A 35 -14.70 -1.93 -13.72
N PRO A 36 -13.91 -1.64 -14.78
CA PRO A 36 -12.45 -1.62 -14.65
C PRO A 36 -11.92 -0.48 -13.77
N GLY A 37 -12.57 0.69 -13.78
CA GLY A 37 -12.21 1.81 -12.90
C GLY A 37 -12.44 1.45 -11.44
N VAL A 38 -13.61 0.88 -11.13
CA VAL A 38 -13.95 0.40 -9.79
C VAL A 38 -12.99 -0.69 -9.33
N ALA A 39 -12.68 -1.68 -10.17
CA ALA A 39 -11.73 -2.73 -9.82
C ALA A 39 -10.33 -2.16 -9.52
N THR A 40 -9.87 -1.18 -10.31
CA THR A 40 -8.58 -0.49 -10.09
C THR A 40 -8.56 0.25 -8.75
N MET A 41 -9.65 0.94 -8.40
CA MET A 41 -9.78 1.61 -7.10
C MET A 41 -9.78 0.61 -5.94
N LEU A 42 -10.46 -0.53 -6.08
CA LEU A 42 -10.51 -1.55 -5.02
C LEU A 42 -9.14 -2.18 -4.79
N VAL A 43 -8.39 -2.47 -5.85
CA VAL A 43 -7.00 -2.94 -5.73
C VAL A 43 -6.13 -1.90 -5.02
N ALA A 44 -6.26 -0.62 -5.38
CA ALA A 44 -5.55 0.46 -4.71
C ALA A 44 -5.91 0.58 -3.23
N LEU A 45 -7.19 0.48 -2.89
CA LEU A 45 -7.69 0.55 -1.53
C LEU A 45 -7.16 -0.62 -0.68
N VAL A 46 -7.23 -1.85 -1.18
CA VAL A 46 -6.70 -3.04 -0.49
C VAL A 46 -5.20 -2.89 -0.26
N GLY A 47 -4.46 -2.36 -1.25
CA GLY A 47 -3.04 -2.07 -1.11
C GLY A 47 -2.74 -1.06 0.00
N LEU A 48 -3.49 0.04 0.07
CA LEU A 48 -3.34 1.06 1.13
C LEU A 48 -3.68 0.48 2.52
N LEU A 49 -4.77 -0.29 2.62
CA LEU A 49 -5.15 -0.94 3.88
C LEU A 49 -4.12 -1.98 4.33
N ALA A 50 -3.52 -2.73 3.41
CA ALA A 50 -2.46 -3.68 3.73
C ALA A 50 -1.21 -2.99 4.27
N ILE A 51 -0.80 -1.87 3.68
CA ILE A 51 0.33 -1.06 4.18
C ILE A 51 0.01 -0.49 5.56
N LEU A 52 -1.20 0.04 5.75
CA LEU A 52 -1.63 0.58 7.03
C LEU A 52 -1.64 -0.50 8.12
N TRP A 53 -2.17 -1.68 7.80
CA TRP A 53 -2.15 -2.83 8.70
C TRP A 53 -0.71 -3.24 9.06
N ASP A 54 0.18 -3.40 8.08
CA ASP A 54 1.58 -3.77 8.31
C ASP A 54 2.35 -2.71 9.12
N TYR A 55 2.04 -1.43 8.92
CA TYR A 55 2.57 -0.35 9.74
C TYR A 55 2.06 -0.41 11.17
N ASN A 56 0.75 -0.67 11.36
CA ASN A 56 0.10 -0.61 12.66
C ASN A 56 0.21 -1.91 13.48
N ARG A 57 0.56 -3.03 12.84
CA ARG A 57 0.67 -4.37 13.47
C ARG A 57 1.52 -4.39 14.75
N PRO A 58 2.67 -3.68 14.85
CA PRO A 58 3.45 -3.63 16.08
C PRO A 58 2.74 -2.91 17.22
N TYR A 59 1.90 -1.92 16.91
CA TYR A 59 1.16 -1.12 17.89
C TYR A 59 -0.12 -1.80 18.39
N SER A 60 -0.68 -2.74 17.60
CA SER A 60 -1.91 -3.47 17.95
C SER A 60 -1.69 -4.69 18.85
N ASN A 61 -0.46 -5.16 19.04
CA ASN A 61 -0.10 -6.30 19.90
C ASN A 61 0.57 -5.84 21.21
N SER A 62 0.45 -4.55 21.54
CA SER A 62 0.91 -3.95 22.80
C SER A 62 -0.27 -3.68 23.72
#